data_AF-A0A7K8NX99-F1
#
_entry.id   AF-A0A7K8NX99-F1
#
_cell.length_a   1.000
_cell.length_b   1.000
_cell.length_c   1.000
_cell.angle_alpha   90.00
_cell.angle_beta   90.00
_cell.angle_gamma   90.00
#
_symmetry.space_group_name_H-M   'P 1'
#
loop_
_entity.id
_entity.type
_entity.pdbx_description
1 polymer ?
#
loop_
_entity_poly.entity_id
_entity_poly.type
_entity_poly.pdbx_seq_one_letter_code
_entity_poly.pdbx_strand_id
1 'polypeptide(L)'
;EVAEGGHWWAVGVAAGSVRRTGSFAFCPEGKIWAVGKLMGHHRVFTAPHPTPLPLDHIPQRIQVLLDRAAGQVVFSDADSWATIF
;
A
#
# COMPACT_ATOMS: atom_id res chain seq x y z
N GLU A 1 11.66 4.96 8.76
CA GLU A 1 12.16 3.92 9.67
C GLU A 1 10.97 3.08 10.11
N VAL A 2 10.91 1.81 9.70
CA VAL A 2 9.91 0.86 10.22
C VAL A 2 10.61 0.16 11.36
N ALA A 3 10.13 0.33 12.59
CA ALA A 3 10.71 -0.35 13.73
C ALA A 3 10.56 -1.87 13.54
N GLU A 4 11.65 -2.62 13.71
CA GLU A 4 11.56 -4.08 13.86
C GLU A 4 10.60 -4.41 15.01
N GLY A 5 9.57 -5.21 14.73
CA GLY A 5 8.53 -5.56 15.71
C GLY A 5 7.31 -4.64 15.74
N GLY A 6 7.23 -3.60 14.91
CA GLY A 6 6.02 -2.78 14.80
C GLY A 6 4.80 -3.60 14.34
N HIS A 7 3.68 -3.48 15.07
CA HIS A 7 2.40 -4.12 14.69
C HIS A 7 1.79 -3.53 13.40
N TRP A 8 2.37 -2.45 12.89
CA TRP A 8 1.81 -1.58 11.87
C TRP A 8 2.87 -0.94 10.98
N TRP A 9 2.66 -1.01 9.67
CA TRP A 9 3.42 -0.23 8.67
C TRP A 9 2.57 -0.04 7.41
N ALA A 10 2.91 0.98 6.61
CA ALA A 10 2.31 1.21 5.30
C ALA A 10 3.34 1.83 4.36
N VAL A 11 3.30 1.45 3.08
CA VAL A 11 4.08 2.07 2.00
C VAL A 11 3.16 2.31 0.81
N GLY A 12 3.37 3.39 0.07
CA GLY A 12 2.43 3.78 -0.96
C GLY A 12 2.80 5.04 -1.73
N VAL A 13 1.87 5.43 -2.60
CA VAL A 13 1.90 6.64 -3.42
C VAL A 13 0.76 7.54 -3.00
N ALA A 14 1.03 8.83 -2.87
CA ALA A 14 0.01 9.85 -2.68
C ALA A 14 0.07 10.85 -3.83
N ALA A 15 -1.09 11.26 -4.35
CA ALA A 15 -1.13 12.35 -5.31
C ALA A 15 -0.63 13.66 -4.66
N GLY A 16 0.04 14.51 -5.44
CA GLY A 16 0.57 15.79 -4.93
C GLY A 16 -0.50 16.71 -4.34
N SER A 17 -1.76 16.55 -4.76
CA SER A 17 -2.91 17.33 -4.30
C SER A 17 -3.52 16.84 -2.98
N VAL A 18 -3.03 15.74 -2.39
CA VAL A 18 -3.59 15.17 -1.16
C VAL A 18 -3.39 16.11 0.02
N ARG A 19 -4.42 16.25 0.86
CA ARG A 19 -4.34 16.99 2.13
C ARG A 19 -3.38 16.26 3.07
N ARG A 20 -2.37 16.97 3.60
CA ARG A 20 -1.33 16.40 4.48
C ARG A 20 -1.58 16.60 5.98
N THR A 21 -2.74 17.15 6.33
CA THR A 21 -3.12 17.46 7.71
C THR A 21 -4.47 16.86 8.06
N GLY A 22 -4.68 16.63 9.35
CA GLY A 22 -5.89 15.99 9.88
C GLY A 22 -5.95 14.49 9.60
N SER A 23 -7.13 13.90 9.82
CA SER A 23 -7.38 12.49 9.52
C SER A 23 -7.60 12.29 8.02
N PHE A 24 -7.06 11.21 7.47
CA PHE A 24 -7.29 10.77 6.10
C PHE A 24 -7.23 9.25 6.03
N ALA A 25 -7.99 8.67 5.11
CA ALA A 25 -7.95 7.25 4.82
C ALA A 25 -6.88 6.96 3.76
N PHE A 26 -6.16 5.85 3.92
CA PHE A 26 -5.38 5.28 2.83
C PHE A 26 -6.36 4.58 1.89
N CYS A 27 -6.85 5.28 0.88
CA CYS A 27 -7.68 4.67 -0.14
C CYS A 27 -7.57 5.44 -1.47
N PRO A 28 -7.83 4.76 -2.61
CA PRO A 28 -7.77 5.37 -3.93
C PRO A 28 -8.65 6.62 -4.07
N GLU A 29 -9.82 6.65 -3.42
CA GLU A 29 -10.74 7.80 -3.40
C GLU A 29 -10.12 9.02 -2.72
N GLY A 30 -9.31 8.78 -1.68
CA GLY A 30 -8.49 9.79 -1.03
C GLY A 30 -7.22 10.16 -1.81
N LYS A 31 -7.03 9.59 -3.01
CA LYS A 31 -5.84 9.73 -3.86
C LYS A 31 -4.55 9.24 -3.19
N ILE A 32 -4.69 8.23 -2.33
CA ILE A 32 -3.58 7.55 -1.66
C ILE A 32 -3.70 6.05 -1.93
N TRP A 33 -2.70 5.47 -2.55
CA TRP A 33 -2.60 4.03 -2.78
C TRP A 33 -1.54 3.47 -1.86
N ALA A 34 -1.86 2.46 -1.08
CA ALA A 34 -0.91 1.90 -0.14
C ALA A 34 -1.18 0.42 0.14
N VAL A 35 -0.10 -0.28 0.48
CA VAL A 35 -0.11 -1.62 1.06
C VAL A 35 0.58 -1.56 2.40
N GLY A 36 0.22 -2.46 3.31
CA GLY A 36 0.75 -2.41 4.65
C GLY A 36 0.43 -3.59 5.51
N LYS A 37 0.82 -3.46 6.77
CA LYS A 37 0.46 -4.37 7.85
C LYS A 37 -0.42 -3.63 8.84
N LEU A 38 -1.56 -4.22 9.14
CA LEU A 38 -2.59 -3.72 10.05
C LEU A 38 -2.95 -4.84 11.02
N MET A 39 -2.71 -4.61 12.33
CA MET A 39 -2.96 -5.61 13.38
C MET A 39 -2.31 -6.97 13.11
N GLY A 40 -1.07 -6.97 12.62
CA GLY A 40 -0.37 -8.23 12.29
C GLY A 40 -0.66 -8.79 10.90
N HIS A 41 -1.67 -8.29 10.19
CA HIS A 41 -2.09 -8.82 8.87
C HIS A 41 -1.73 -7.90 7.73
N HIS A 42 -1.24 -8.46 6.63
CA HIS A 42 -0.96 -7.71 5.40
C HIS A 42 -2.26 -7.35 4.68
N ARG A 43 -2.36 -6.11 4.21
CA ARG A 43 -3.56 -5.57 3.56
C ARG A 43 -3.20 -4.60 2.44
N VAL A 44 -4.04 -4.57 1.42
CA VAL A 44 -4.17 -3.42 0.53
C VAL A 44 -5.14 -2.45 1.16
N PHE A 45 -4.76 -1.18 1.27
CA PHE A 45 -5.66 -0.16 1.80
C PHE A 45 -6.56 0.38 0.68
N THR A 46 -7.80 -0.11 0.68
CA THR A 46 -8.89 0.23 -0.24
C THR A 46 -10.13 0.64 0.55
N ALA A 47 -11.06 1.37 -0.08
CA ALA A 47 -12.36 1.66 0.51
C ALA A 47 -13.42 0.63 0.06
N PRO A 48 -14.47 0.37 0.85
CA PRO A 48 -14.73 0.92 2.20
C PRO A 48 -13.90 0.28 3.31
N HIS A 49 -13.29 -0.89 3.06
CA HIS A 49 -12.48 -1.61 4.04
C HIS A 49 -11.21 -2.17 3.38
N PRO A 50 -10.07 -2.19 4.10
CA PRO A 50 -8.83 -2.75 3.57
C PRO A 50 -8.97 -4.22 3.16
N THR A 51 -8.60 -4.54 1.92
CA THR A 51 -8.60 -5.90 1.37
C THR A 51 -7.47 -6.72 2.00
N PRO A 52 -7.76 -7.88 2.63
CA PRO A 52 -6.70 -8.79 3.07
C PRO A 52 -5.85 -9.24 1.88
N LEU A 53 -4.54 -9.28 2.07
CA LEU A 53 -3.62 -9.81 1.07
C LEU A 53 -3.43 -11.32 1.33
N PRO A 54 -3.99 -12.22 0.48
CA PRO A 54 -3.73 -13.64 0.57
C PRO A 54 -2.33 -13.87 0.02
N LEU A 55 -1.35 -13.77 0.91
CA LEU A 55 0.04 -13.95 0.58
C LEU A 55 0.45 -15.35 1.03
N ASP A 56 0.71 -16.22 0.06
CA ASP A 56 1.42 -17.48 0.30
C ASP A 56 2.84 -17.21 0.85
N HIS A 57 3.39 -16.03 0.52
CA HIS A 57 4.63 -15.51 1.09
C HIS A 57 4.56 -14.00 1.36
N ILE A 58 5.15 -13.55 2.47
CA ILE A 58 5.23 -12.13 2.81
C ILE A 58 6.34 -11.46 1.98
N PRO A 59 6.05 -10.39 1.21
CA PRO A 59 7.07 -9.70 0.43
C PRO A 59 8.05 -8.99 1.37
N GLN A 60 9.34 -9.26 1.20
CA GLN A 60 10.42 -8.58 1.93
C GLN A 60 10.76 -7.23 1.28
N ARG A 61 10.54 -7.13 -0.04
CA ARG A 61 10.75 -5.91 -0.82
C ARG A 61 9.55 -5.67 -1.71
N ILE A 62 9.01 -4.47 -1.66
CA ILE A 62 7.84 -4.06 -2.44
C ILE A 62 8.31 -3.13 -3.55
N GLN A 63 8.04 -3.51 -4.79
CA GLN A 63 8.21 -2.64 -5.94
C GLN A 63 6.93 -1.84 -6.17
N VAL A 64 7.09 -0.55 -6.43
CA VAL A 64 5.99 0.37 -6.74
C VAL A 64 6.24 0.95 -8.12
N LEU A 65 5.33 0.68 -9.06
CA LEU A 65 5.33 1.27 -10.39
C LEU A 65 4.23 2.32 -10.47
N LEU A 66 4.57 3.53 -10.92
CA LEU A 66 3.64 4.63 -11.11
C LEU A 66 3.58 5.00 -12.59
N ASP A 67 2.41 4.80 -13.20
CA ASP A 67 2.08 5.37 -14.49
C ASP A 67 1.21 6.61 -14.29
N ARG A 68 1.83 7.78 -14.37
CA ARG A 68 1.12 9.06 -14.21
C ARG A 68 0.19 9.37 -15.38
N ALA A 69 0.50 8.89 -16.58
CA ALA A 69 -0.30 9.17 -17.78
C ALA A 69 -1.58 8.32 -17.78
N ALA A 70 -1.47 7.05 -17.42
CA ALA A 70 -2.60 6.14 -17.25
C ALA A 70 -3.35 6.35 -15.91
N GLY A 71 -2.76 7.05 -14.95
CA GLY A 71 -3.34 7.24 -13.62
C GLY A 71 -3.33 5.96 -12.78
N GLN A 72 -2.35 5.10 -12.98
CA GLN A 72 -2.27 3.76 -12.39
C GLN A 72 -1.07 3.62 -11.45
N VAL A 73 -1.24 2.80 -10.42
CA VAL A 73 -0.17 2.38 -9.51
C VAL A 73 -0.24 0.87 -9.41
N VAL A 74 0.91 0.21 -9.53
CA VAL A 74 1.04 -1.24 -9.36
C VAL A 74 2.02 -1.53 -8.22
N PHE A 75 1.62 -2.40 -7.32
CA PHE A 75 2.45 -2.99 -6.27
C PHE A 75 2.77 -4.43 -6.66
N SER A 76 4.04 -4.80 -6.51
CA SER A 76 4.49 -6.17 -6.75
C SER A 76 5.55 -6.57 -5.73
N ASP A 77 5.66 -7.86 -5.48
CA ASP A 77 6.83 -8.40 -4.79
C ASP A 77 8.05 -8.26 -5.70
N ALA A 78 9.11 -7.63 -5.20
CA ALA A 78 10.25 -7.28 -6.03
C ALA A 78 11.17 -8.47 -6.36
N ASP A 79 11.02 -9.60 -5.67
CA ASP A 79 11.87 -10.78 -5.87
C ASP A 79 11.19 -11.79 -6.82
N SER A 80 9.86 -11.93 -6.74
CA SER A 80 9.04 -12.86 -7.53
C SER A 80 8.25 -12.21 -8.66
N TRP A 81 8.15 -10.87 -8.67
CA TRP A 81 7.32 -10.09 -9.60
C TRP A 81 5.82 -10.39 -9.51
N ALA A 82 5.39 -11.10 -8.46
CA ALA A 82 3.98 -11.38 -8.24
C ALA A 82 3.22 -10.07 -7.95
N THR A 83 2.14 -9.85 -8.69
CA THR A 83 1.28 -8.66 -8.51
C THR A 83 0.56 -8.74 -7.16
N ILE A 84 0.61 -7.63 -6.42
CA ILE A 84 -0.04 -7.44 -5.12
C ILE A 84 -1.32 -6.63 -5.29
N PHE A 85 -1.23 -5.50 -6.00
CA PHE A 85 -2.34 -4.58 -6.25
C PHE A 85 -2.09 -3.74 -7.50
#